data_AF-A0A5B0MH58-F1
#
_entry.id   AF-A0A5B0MH58-F1
#
_cell.length_a   1.000
_cell.length_b   1.000
_cell.length_c   1.000
_cell.angle_alpha   90.00
_cell.angle_beta   90.00
_cell.angle_gamma   90.00
#
_symmetry.space_group_name_H-M   'P 1'
#
loop_
_entity.id
_entity.type
_entity.pdbx_description
1 polymer ?
#
loop_
_entity_poly.entity_id
_entity_poly.type
_entity_poly.pdbx_seq_one_letter_code
_entity_poly.pdbx_strand_id
1 'polypeptide(L)'
;MEFGIKDTVNLKLLTLARSHPDGQAKLDDLSAGSDTNWRMYNPFLELLGFDGVHDTPVEILHVMLLGIVKYLARDLVGSVPAANRDELEGRLRSFSISSLNIDSVKPEYLIKHIKSLVGRDFKILLQAGPFFLMGFLSPEKQAIWLALCKLAPLIFQSRIGDMTQYLVDLQAHIDIFLYLMIKSTAQWVHKPKLHMLLHLPASIERFGPATLCSTEKFESYNGVLRNASIHSNRRAPGRDIAKTFETYASHRFVLSGGVIHDHSTGITRSIGPNVTNFFSNSKVIQQSLGYNAAKSDSQDIQGFPRTSGVCAHKEDVKTIPPELAGLSGQPVVKQIHQIEIDDHNLVHQGAFVVVPALGEAEWRIGRVESLWQVKSSQVNALYAHMTVFLVREVDDFYEMRMILRSKRVVLVNAKVLHACINVQHNCHKGGCLVTRTGPTEQERRQTSVKSWEVTHSDQDHYVINAAAFHAPDLHRAIGRLPVDEVSDADWAAGIRQGLAHWDATTGGGAQESDEELGEDADAADEAEDMCGPESGAPAGQGLGVTVDAGILSHDDTDAEGSTDSMDPDAEGSTDSMYECSQDDEDEEEDYLAHLGHDGDADE
;
A
#
# COMPACT_ATOMS: atom_id res chain seq x y z
N MET A 1 17.61 -23.94 24.85
CA MET A 1 16.54 -22.91 24.98
C MET A 1 16.76 -21.73 24.03
N GLU A 2 17.54 -21.91 22.95
CA GLU A 2 17.91 -20.87 21.96
C GLU A 2 17.05 -20.97 20.67
N PHE A 3 16.19 -21.98 20.56
CA PHE A 3 15.43 -22.33 19.35
C PHE A 3 13.92 -22.54 19.60
N GLY A 4 13.42 -22.12 20.77
CA GLY A 4 11.99 -22.28 21.10
C GLY A 4 11.14 -21.18 20.47
N ILE A 5 10.04 -21.55 19.81
CA ILE A 5 9.04 -20.60 19.33
C ILE A 5 8.40 -19.92 20.56
N LYS A 6 8.40 -18.59 20.57
CA LYS A 6 7.74 -17.77 21.60
C LYS A 6 6.22 -17.85 21.40
N ASP A 7 5.56 -18.83 22.02
CA ASP A 7 4.11 -18.82 22.16
C ASP A 7 3.68 -18.27 23.53
N THR A 8 2.43 -17.82 23.64
CA THR A 8 1.86 -17.19 24.83
C THR A 8 1.87 -18.12 26.06
N VAL A 9 1.82 -19.43 25.85
CA VAL A 9 1.82 -20.43 26.93
C VAL A 9 3.23 -20.56 27.50
N ASN A 10 4.24 -20.64 26.63
CA ASN A 10 5.65 -20.67 27.01
C ASN A 10 6.09 -19.36 27.67
N LEU A 11 5.60 -18.20 27.20
CA LEU A 11 5.85 -16.90 27.84
C LEU A 11 5.23 -16.80 29.24
N LYS A 12 3.99 -17.29 29.42
CA LYS A 12 3.35 -17.36 30.74
C LYS A 12 4.10 -18.30 31.68
N LEU A 13 4.56 -19.46 31.19
CA LEU A 13 5.37 -20.39 31.97
C LEU A 13 6.72 -19.80 32.36
N LEU A 14 7.40 -19.10 31.44
CA LEU A 14 8.67 -18.40 31.72
C LEU A 14 8.50 -17.26 32.72
N THR A 15 7.43 -16.48 32.58
CA THR A 15 7.08 -15.43 33.55
C THR A 15 6.79 -16.04 34.93
N LEU A 16 6.07 -17.16 34.97
CA LEU A 16 5.80 -17.90 36.21
C LEU A 16 7.08 -18.49 36.81
N ALA A 17 8.00 -18.99 35.98
CA ALA A 17 9.28 -19.53 36.43
C ALA A 17 10.20 -18.45 37.02
N ARG A 18 10.21 -17.25 36.43
CA ARG A 18 10.94 -16.09 36.96
C ARG A 18 10.35 -15.56 38.28
N SER A 19 9.05 -15.75 38.51
CA SER A 19 8.32 -15.16 39.64
C SER A 19 7.99 -16.14 40.76
N HIS A 20 7.98 -17.45 40.50
CA HIS A 20 7.56 -18.49 41.46
C HIS A 20 8.43 -19.75 41.39
N PRO A 21 8.84 -20.31 42.55
CA PRO A 21 9.61 -21.56 42.61
C PRO A 21 8.91 -22.74 41.93
N ASP A 22 7.57 -22.79 41.98
CA ASP A 22 6.77 -23.84 41.34
C ASP A 22 6.83 -23.76 39.81
N GLY A 23 6.93 -22.55 39.25
CA GLY A 23 7.12 -22.34 37.82
C GLY A 23 8.51 -22.81 37.38
N GLN A 24 9.54 -22.52 38.18
CA GLN A 24 10.90 -22.98 37.91
C GLN A 24 11.00 -24.50 38.03
N ALA A 25 10.44 -25.10 39.08
CA ALA A 25 10.41 -26.56 39.26
C ALA A 25 9.68 -27.28 38.11
N LYS A 26 8.61 -26.67 37.59
CA LYS A 26 7.87 -27.21 36.43
C LYS A 26 8.64 -27.08 35.12
N LEU A 27 9.40 -25.99 34.94
CA LEU A 27 10.30 -25.84 33.80
C LEU A 27 11.46 -26.83 33.87
N ASP A 28 12.03 -27.02 35.07
CA ASP A 28 13.10 -27.98 35.32
C ASP A 28 12.61 -29.42 35.03
N ASP A 29 11.41 -29.80 35.50
CA ASP A 29 10.76 -31.09 35.21
C ASP A 29 10.52 -31.30 33.70
N LEU A 30 9.98 -30.29 33.01
CA LEU A 30 9.77 -30.33 31.56
C LEU A 30 11.08 -30.43 30.78
N SER A 31 12.17 -29.83 31.28
CA SER A 31 13.50 -29.87 30.65
C SER A 31 14.29 -31.14 30.96
N ALA A 32 14.04 -31.77 32.11
CA ALA A 32 14.72 -32.98 32.57
C ALA A 32 14.05 -34.27 32.08
N GLY A 33 12.76 -34.24 31.75
CA GLY A 33 12.02 -35.40 31.26
C GLY A 33 12.32 -35.72 29.78
N SER A 34 12.95 -36.87 29.51
CA SER A 34 13.11 -37.38 28.13
C SER A 34 11.78 -37.60 27.42
N ASP A 35 10.71 -37.88 28.18
CA ASP A 35 9.38 -38.26 27.66
C ASP A 35 8.42 -37.06 27.52
N THR A 36 8.82 -35.87 28.00
CA THR A 36 8.02 -34.62 27.94
C THR A 36 8.60 -33.60 26.97
N ASN A 37 9.71 -33.91 26.31
CA ASN A 37 10.42 -33.02 25.39
C ASN A 37 9.53 -32.56 24.21
N TRP A 38 8.61 -33.40 23.73
CA TRP A 38 7.63 -33.06 22.69
C TRP A 38 6.62 -31.98 23.12
N ARG A 39 6.43 -31.77 24.43
CA ARG A 39 5.55 -30.70 24.96
C ARG A 39 6.23 -29.33 24.98
N MET A 40 7.56 -29.30 24.88
CA MET A 40 8.36 -28.07 24.90
C MET A 40 8.54 -27.48 23.50
N TYR A 41 8.41 -28.30 22.47
CA TYR A 41 8.60 -27.90 21.08
C TYR A 41 7.30 -28.01 20.30
N ASN A 42 7.16 -27.16 19.29
CA ASN A 42 6.02 -27.24 18.40
C ASN A 42 6.05 -28.59 17.65
N PRO A 43 5.00 -29.44 17.73
CA PRO A 43 4.99 -30.75 17.08
C PRO A 43 5.12 -30.68 15.56
N PHE A 44 4.89 -29.51 14.95
CA PHE A 44 5.19 -29.29 13.54
C PHE A 44 6.67 -29.55 13.20
N LEU A 45 7.59 -29.35 14.14
CA LEU A 45 9.03 -29.61 13.94
C LEU A 45 9.36 -31.11 13.79
N GLU A 46 8.45 -32.01 14.14
CA GLU A 46 8.62 -33.46 14.01
C GLU A 46 8.00 -34.00 12.70
N LEU A 47 7.31 -33.15 11.92
CA LEU A 47 6.73 -33.56 10.64
C LEU A 47 7.86 -33.91 9.66
N LEU A 48 7.90 -35.17 9.20
CA LEU A 48 8.92 -35.69 8.29
C LEU A 48 9.09 -34.87 6.99
N GLY A 49 8.06 -34.14 6.59
CA GLY A 49 8.05 -33.30 5.39
C GLY A 49 8.13 -31.80 5.67
N PHE A 50 8.42 -31.38 6.90
CA PHE A 50 8.56 -29.97 7.28
C PHE A 50 10.00 -29.68 7.71
N ASP A 51 10.64 -28.77 6.99
CA ASP A 51 11.90 -28.15 7.35
C ASP A 51 11.61 -26.71 7.78
N GLY A 52 11.70 -26.44 9.08
CA GLY A 52 11.34 -25.12 9.62
C GLY A 52 12.12 -23.94 9.03
N VAL A 53 13.32 -24.16 8.48
CA VAL A 53 14.12 -23.10 7.84
C VAL A 53 13.72 -22.93 6.39
N HIS A 54 13.67 -24.03 5.65
CA HIS A 54 13.41 -23.95 4.21
C HIS A 54 11.92 -23.76 3.89
N ASP A 55 11.00 -24.24 4.73
CA ASP A 55 9.54 -24.18 4.53
C ASP A 55 8.89 -22.92 5.12
N THR A 56 9.67 -22.03 5.76
CA THR A 56 9.19 -20.73 6.22
C THR A 56 9.77 -19.62 5.32
N PRO A 57 8.97 -19.07 4.38
CA PRO A 57 9.47 -18.01 3.51
C PRO A 57 9.78 -16.74 4.31
N VAL A 58 10.67 -15.91 3.75
CA VAL A 58 10.97 -14.60 4.33
C VAL A 58 9.73 -13.70 4.20
N GLU A 59 9.09 -13.39 5.33
CA GLU A 59 7.90 -12.55 5.39
C GLU A 59 8.29 -11.07 5.27
N ILE A 60 8.01 -10.47 4.11
CA ILE A 60 8.53 -9.14 3.74
C ILE A 60 7.84 -7.98 4.44
N LEU A 61 6.61 -8.13 4.95
CA LEU A 61 5.94 -7.05 5.68
C LEU A 61 6.68 -6.74 6.98
N HIS A 62 6.96 -7.76 7.79
CA HIS A 62 7.61 -7.60 9.09
C HIS A 62 9.12 -7.45 8.97
N VAL A 63 9.75 -8.12 8.01
CA VAL A 63 11.21 -8.04 7.80
C VAL A 63 11.58 -6.71 7.17
N MET A 64 10.92 -6.32 6.07
CA MET A 64 11.26 -5.10 5.34
C MET A 64 10.53 -3.89 5.90
N LEU A 65 9.20 -3.82 5.78
CA LEU A 65 8.46 -2.58 6.07
C LEU A 65 8.43 -2.26 7.56
N LEU A 66 7.93 -3.18 8.38
CA LEU A 66 7.86 -3.03 9.84
C LEU A 66 9.16 -3.42 10.55
N GLY A 67 10.24 -3.63 9.78
CA GLY A 67 11.57 -3.94 10.27
C GLY A 67 12.58 -2.92 9.78
N ILE A 68 13.37 -3.30 8.78
CA ILE A 68 14.49 -2.52 8.26
C ILE A 68 14.07 -1.08 7.88
N VAL A 69 12.99 -0.93 7.12
CA VAL A 69 12.49 0.35 6.63
C VAL A 69 11.98 1.20 7.79
N LYS A 70 11.18 0.63 8.69
CA LYS A 70 10.71 1.30 9.92
C LYS A 70 11.86 1.83 10.77
N TYR A 71 12.92 1.04 10.98
CA TYR A 71 14.07 1.48 11.76
C TYR A 71 14.80 2.64 11.10
N LEU A 72 15.12 2.51 9.81
CA LEU A 72 15.85 3.54 9.08
C LEU A 72 15.01 4.81 8.88
N ALA A 73 13.75 4.70 8.47
CA ALA A 73 12.89 5.86 8.27
C ALA A 73 12.71 6.66 9.56
N ARG A 74 12.52 5.98 10.72
CA ARG A 74 12.42 6.65 12.03
C ARG A 74 13.70 7.40 12.40
N ASP A 75 14.87 6.80 12.21
CA ASP A 75 16.16 7.47 12.47
C ASP A 75 16.39 8.64 11.52
N LEU A 76 16.25 8.41 10.22
CA LEU A 76 16.60 9.39 9.19
C LEU A 76 15.67 10.61 9.23
N VAL A 77 14.35 10.39 9.26
CA VAL A 77 13.37 11.49 9.39
C VAL A 77 13.48 12.14 10.77
N GLY A 78 13.69 11.35 11.82
CA GLY A 78 13.89 11.86 13.18
C GLY A 78 15.14 12.73 13.34
N SER A 79 16.17 12.49 12.54
CA SER A 79 17.41 13.27 12.54
C SER A 79 17.29 14.63 11.86
N VAL A 80 16.20 14.91 11.12
CA VAL A 80 15.97 16.20 10.50
C VAL A 80 15.64 17.25 11.57
N PRO A 81 16.39 18.38 11.65
CA PRO A 81 16.12 19.43 12.63
C PRO A 81 14.70 20.00 12.50
N ALA A 82 14.09 20.36 13.64
CA ALA A 82 12.73 20.92 13.67
C ALA A 82 12.57 22.16 12.76
N ALA A 83 13.61 22.98 12.63
CA ALA A 83 13.63 24.17 11.78
C ALA A 83 13.46 23.86 10.27
N ASN A 84 13.76 22.63 9.85
CA ASN A 84 13.72 22.21 8.45
C ASN A 84 12.47 21.37 8.12
N ARG A 85 11.55 21.18 9.08
CA ARG A 85 10.35 20.34 8.88
C ARG A 85 9.43 20.90 7.79
N ASP A 86 9.28 22.21 7.72
CA ASP A 86 8.49 22.88 6.69
C ASP A 86 9.06 22.61 5.28
N GLU A 87 10.38 22.61 5.13
CA GLU A 87 11.04 22.28 3.87
C GLU A 87 10.87 20.79 3.53
N LEU A 88 11.04 19.91 4.52
CA LEU A 88 10.85 18.46 4.37
C LEU A 88 9.43 18.12 3.91
N GLU A 89 8.42 18.71 4.57
CA GLU A 89 7.01 18.59 4.21
C GLU A 89 6.73 19.17 2.82
N GLY A 90 7.27 20.35 2.50
CA GLY A 90 7.09 20.98 1.20
C GLY A 90 7.65 20.15 0.05
N ARG A 91 8.82 19.53 0.24
CA ARG A 91 9.40 18.61 -0.75
C ARG A 91 8.58 17.34 -0.92
N LEU A 92 8.12 16.74 0.19
CA LEU A 92 7.28 15.54 0.14
C LEU A 92 5.91 15.83 -0.49
N ARG A 93 5.34 17.02 -0.24
CA ARG A 93 4.08 17.47 -0.86
C ARG A 93 4.22 17.62 -2.38
N SER A 94 5.38 18.06 -2.85
CA SER A 94 5.67 18.24 -4.28
C SER A 94 6.19 16.98 -4.99
N PHE A 95 6.29 15.86 -4.29
CA PHE A 95 6.61 14.58 -4.91
C PHE A 95 5.50 14.17 -5.88
N SER A 96 5.87 13.88 -7.14
CA SER A 96 4.89 13.45 -8.13
C SER A 96 4.50 11.99 -7.89
N ILE A 97 3.24 11.75 -7.55
CA ILE A 97 2.68 10.39 -7.44
C ILE A 97 2.20 9.81 -8.77
N SER A 98 2.35 10.54 -9.89
CA SER A 98 1.92 10.05 -11.19
C SER A 98 2.60 8.72 -11.52
N SER A 99 1.81 7.76 -11.99
CA SER A 99 2.29 6.41 -12.33
C SER A 99 2.85 5.62 -11.13
N LEU A 100 2.41 5.95 -9.92
CA LEU A 100 2.60 5.15 -8.71
C LEU A 100 1.25 4.68 -8.20
N ASN A 101 1.21 3.53 -7.54
CA ASN A 101 0.02 3.02 -6.85
C ASN A 101 -0.15 3.74 -5.49
N ILE A 102 -0.23 5.07 -5.52
CA ILE A 102 -0.36 5.95 -4.35
C ILE A 102 -1.49 6.94 -4.65
N ASP A 103 -2.60 6.85 -3.91
CA ASP A 103 -3.75 7.73 -4.12
C ASP A 103 -3.50 9.16 -3.63
N SER A 104 -2.83 9.28 -2.48
CA SER A 104 -2.60 10.55 -1.81
C SER A 104 -1.39 10.45 -0.90
N VAL A 105 -0.60 11.53 -0.86
CA VAL A 105 0.47 11.72 0.13
C VAL A 105 -0.06 12.71 1.16
N LYS A 106 0.09 12.37 2.45
CA LYS A 106 -0.24 13.25 3.58
C LYS A 106 1.06 13.64 4.31
N PRO A 107 1.82 14.63 3.82
CA PRO A 107 3.18 14.92 4.31
C PRO A 107 3.27 15.18 5.81
N GLU A 108 2.35 16.00 6.33
CA GLU A 108 2.28 16.34 7.76
C GLU A 108 2.05 15.09 8.59
N TYR A 109 1.16 14.21 8.15
CA TYR A 109 0.89 12.94 8.83
C TYR A 109 2.13 12.05 8.82
N LEU A 110 2.73 11.82 7.65
CA LEU A 110 3.89 10.93 7.49
C LEU A 110 5.10 11.38 8.32
N ILE A 111 5.34 12.69 8.39
CA ILE A 111 6.48 13.25 9.13
C ILE A 111 6.18 13.32 10.64
N LYS A 112 5.01 13.81 11.04
CA LYS A 112 4.63 13.95 12.46
C LYS A 112 4.47 12.59 13.14
N HIS A 113 3.89 11.62 12.44
CA HIS A 113 3.54 10.30 12.96
C HIS A 113 4.50 9.20 12.51
N ILE A 114 5.74 9.53 12.16
CA ILE A 114 6.79 8.57 11.73
C ILE A 114 6.95 7.35 12.66
N LYS A 115 6.64 7.51 13.96
CA LYS A 115 6.68 6.44 14.96
C LYS A 115 5.48 5.49 14.92
N SER A 116 4.34 5.85 14.35
CA SER A 116 3.12 5.03 14.33
C SER A 116 2.68 4.65 12.91
N LEU A 117 3.57 4.81 11.92
CA LEU A 117 3.28 4.46 10.53
C LEU A 117 3.14 2.95 10.33
N VAL A 118 2.33 2.59 9.33
CA VAL A 118 2.08 1.21 8.91
C VAL A 118 2.81 0.87 7.60
N GLY A 119 2.71 -0.39 7.15
CA GLY A 119 3.39 -0.87 5.94
C GLY A 119 3.15 0.02 4.71
N ARG A 120 1.90 0.41 4.45
CA ARG A 120 1.53 1.30 3.33
C ARG A 120 2.29 2.63 3.36
N ASP A 121 2.35 3.28 4.51
CA ASP A 121 3.05 4.55 4.69
C ASP A 121 4.56 4.41 4.42
N PHE A 122 5.17 3.31 4.87
CA PHE A 122 6.58 3.04 4.60
C PHE A 122 6.87 2.76 3.12
N LYS A 123 5.94 2.15 2.37
CA LYS A 123 6.05 2.03 0.90
C LYS A 123 6.07 3.40 0.22
N ILE A 124 5.29 4.37 0.72
CA ILE A 124 5.31 5.76 0.22
C ILE A 124 6.66 6.41 0.52
N LEU A 125 7.15 6.28 1.76
CA LEU A 125 8.43 6.86 2.17
C LEU A 125 9.62 6.30 1.40
N LEU A 126 9.64 5.00 1.07
CA LEU A 126 10.68 4.41 0.23
C LEU A 126 10.69 5.01 -1.19
N GLN A 127 9.51 5.14 -1.79
CA GLN A 127 9.36 5.64 -3.16
C GLN A 127 9.65 7.13 -3.28
N ALA A 128 9.34 7.91 -2.24
CA ALA A 128 9.52 9.37 -2.22
C ALA A 128 10.84 9.83 -1.57
N GLY A 129 11.41 9.01 -0.67
CA GLY A 129 12.56 9.31 0.18
C GLY A 129 13.73 10.02 -0.50
N PRO A 130 14.20 9.53 -1.66
CA PRO A 130 15.28 10.18 -2.39
C PRO A 130 15.02 11.68 -2.66
N PHE A 131 13.77 12.06 -2.90
CA PHE A 131 13.41 13.39 -3.40
C PHE A 131 13.15 14.42 -2.29
N PHE A 132 12.70 13.98 -1.12
CA PHE A 132 12.39 14.88 -0.01
C PHE A 132 13.43 14.85 1.11
N LEU A 133 14.12 13.72 1.33
CA LEU A 133 14.95 13.52 2.53
C LEU A 133 16.44 13.78 2.30
N MET A 134 16.96 13.48 1.09
CA MET A 134 18.40 13.42 0.86
C MET A 134 19.16 14.69 1.20
N GLY A 135 18.58 15.87 0.97
CA GLY A 135 19.21 17.16 1.25
C GLY A 135 19.55 17.39 2.74
N PHE A 136 19.00 16.57 3.64
CA PHE A 136 19.18 16.68 5.08
C PHE A 136 20.11 15.60 5.67
N LEU A 137 20.55 14.63 4.86
CA LEU A 137 21.31 13.48 5.31
C LEU A 137 22.81 13.64 5.02
N SER A 138 23.65 13.08 5.90
CA SER A 138 25.08 12.89 5.62
C SER A 138 25.30 11.94 4.43
N PRO A 139 26.43 12.02 3.70
CA PRO A 139 26.72 11.11 2.57
C PRO A 139 26.60 9.62 2.91
N GLU A 140 27.00 9.21 4.11
CA GLU A 140 26.86 7.82 4.58
C GLU A 140 25.39 7.38 4.67
N LYS A 141 24.56 8.17 5.35
CA LYS A 141 23.11 7.94 5.46
C LYS A 141 22.40 8.01 4.10
N GLN A 142 22.84 8.89 3.19
CA GLN A 142 22.34 8.95 1.81
C GLN A 142 22.60 7.64 1.07
N ALA A 143 23.83 7.12 1.13
CA ALA A 143 24.20 5.86 0.46
C ALA A 143 23.36 4.68 0.98
N ILE A 144 23.20 4.55 2.31
CA ILE A 144 22.38 3.49 2.92
C ILE A 144 20.93 3.58 2.45
N TRP A 145 20.33 4.77 2.49
CA TRP A 145 18.94 4.96 2.10
C TRP A 145 18.71 4.71 0.61
N LEU A 146 19.60 5.21 -0.25
CA LEU A 146 19.53 4.96 -1.70
C LEU A 146 19.69 3.48 -2.04
N ALA A 147 20.60 2.77 -1.38
CA ALA A 147 20.76 1.32 -1.56
C ALA A 147 19.47 0.58 -1.20
N LEU A 148 18.81 0.95 -0.10
CA LEU A 148 17.51 0.38 0.27
C LEU A 148 16.41 0.72 -0.75
N CYS A 149 16.37 1.96 -1.23
CA CYS A 149 15.43 2.41 -2.27
C CYS A 149 15.60 1.66 -3.59
N LYS A 150 16.82 1.24 -3.95
CA LYS A 150 17.09 0.43 -5.15
C LYS A 150 16.81 -1.06 -4.94
N LEU A 151 17.01 -1.57 -3.72
CA LEU A 151 16.70 -2.95 -3.34
C LEU A 151 15.18 -3.21 -3.24
N ALA A 152 14.42 -2.28 -2.64
CA ALA A 152 13.01 -2.51 -2.34
C ALA A 152 12.13 -2.85 -3.57
N PRO A 153 12.25 -2.19 -4.74
CA PRO A 153 11.51 -2.56 -5.95
C PRO A 153 11.71 -4.01 -6.39
N LEU A 154 12.91 -4.58 -6.20
CA LEU A 154 13.16 -6.00 -6.48
C LEU A 154 12.35 -6.89 -5.54
N ILE A 155 12.28 -6.53 -4.25
CA ILE A 155 11.58 -7.30 -3.22
C ILE A 155 10.04 -7.25 -3.41
N PHE A 156 9.51 -6.08 -3.78
CA PHE A 156 8.05 -5.85 -3.86
C PHE A 156 7.44 -6.08 -5.24
N GLN A 157 8.20 -6.55 -6.24
CA GLN A 157 7.62 -6.88 -7.53
C GLN A 157 6.79 -8.16 -7.46
N SER A 158 5.66 -8.19 -8.16
CA SER A 158 4.73 -9.32 -8.19
C SER A 158 5.03 -10.32 -9.31
N ARG A 159 5.96 -10.00 -10.22
CA ARG A 159 6.31 -10.81 -11.39
C ARG A 159 7.82 -10.85 -11.58
N ILE A 160 8.34 -12.05 -11.79
CA ILE A 160 9.75 -12.29 -12.14
C ILE A 160 9.78 -12.93 -13.53
N GLY A 161 10.37 -12.25 -14.50
CA GLY A 161 10.46 -12.73 -15.88
C GLY A 161 11.58 -13.76 -16.09
N ASP A 162 12.78 -13.46 -15.57
CA ASP A 162 13.93 -14.35 -15.57
C ASP A 162 14.42 -14.51 -14.12
N MET A 163 14.15 -15.69 -13.53
CA MET A 163 14.52 -15.98 -12.14
C MET A 163 16.04 -15.98 -11.94
N THR A 164 16.82 -16.45 -12.91
CA THR A 164 18.28 -16.58 -12.74
C THR A 164 18.92 -15.20 -12.68
N GLN A 165 18.61 -14.34 -13.65
CA GLN A 165 19.13 -12.97 -13.66
C GLN A 165 18.59 -12.17 -12.47
N TYR A 166 17.32 -12.36 -12.12
CA TYR A 166 16.71 -11.69 -10.98
C TYR A 166 17.42 -12.01 -9.67
N LEU A 167 17.76 -13.28 -9.40
CA LEU A 167 18.45 -13.66 -8.16
C LEU A 167 19.86 -13.09 -8.09
N VAL A 168 20.59 -13.01 -9.22
CA VAL A 168 21.89 -12.33 -9.29
C VAL A 168 21.75 -10.85 -8.95
N ASP A 169 20.78 -10.17 -9.58
CA ASP A 169 20.53 -8.75 -9.33
C ASP A 169 20.12 -8.50 -7.87
N LEU A 170 19.23 -9.33 -7.33
CA LEU A 170 18.77 -9.24 -5.95
C LEU A 170 19.92 -9.43 -4.96
N GLN A 171 20.75 -10.46 -5.15
CA GLN A 171 21.90 -10.73 -4.29
C GLN A 171 22.87 -9.54 -4.27
N ALA A 172 23.20 -8.99 -5.44
CA ALA A 172 24.09 -7.84 -5.53
C ALA A 172 23.54 -6.62 -4.76
N HIS A 173 22.24 -6.33 -4.86
CA HIS A 173 21.63 -5.22 -4.10
C HIS A 173 21.57 -5.50 -2.59
N ILE A 174 21.35 -6.76 -2.19
CA ILE A 174 21.42 -7.17 -0.78
C ILE A 174 22.84 -6.97 -0.26
N ASP A 175 23.86 -7.40 -1.00
CA ASP A 175 25.27 -7.29 -0.60
C ASP A 175 25.70 -5.83 -0.44
N ILE A 176 25.35 -4.95 -1.40
CA ILE A 176 25.60 -3.52 -1.31
C ILE A 176 24.93 -2.93 -0.06
N PHE A 177 23.65 -3.24 0.17
CA PHE A 177 22.91 -2.71 1.31
C PHE A 177 23.51 -3.19 2.64
N LEU A 178 23.77 -4.49 2.78
CA LEU A 178 24.38 -5.07 3.99
C LEU A 178 25.80 -4.54 4.22
N TYR A 179 26.58 -4.35 3.16
CA TYR A 179 27.92 -3.74 3.24
C TYR A 179 27.85 -2.34 3.83
N LEU A 180 26.97 -1.48 3.30
CA LEU A 180 26.82 -0.11 3.79
C LEU A 180 26.32 -0.08 5.25
N MET A 181 25.37 -0.96 5.60
CA MET A 181 24.88 -1.10 6.97
C MET A 181 26.01 -1.52 7.93
N ILE A 182 26.73 -2.61 7.62
CA ILE A 182 27.83 -3.10 8.47
C ILE A 182 28.96 -2.10 8.56
N LYS A 183 29.31 -1.42 7.45
CA LYS A 183 30.33 -0.38 7.42
C LYS A 183 29.98 0.82 8.32
N SER A 184 28.70 1.17 8.44
CA SER A 184 28.25 2.24 9.34
C SER A 184 28.46 1.89 10.82
N THR A 185 28.10 0.66 11.18
CA THR A 185 28.36 0.06 12.49
C THR A 185 28.15 -1.46 12.41
N ALA A 186 29.06 -2.23 13.01
CA ALA A 186 28.93 -3.68 13.04
C ALA A 186 27.78 -4.17 13.97
N GLN A 187 27.20 -3.29 14.79
CA GLN A 187 26.09 -3.63 15.70
C GLN A 187 24.87 -4.23 14.97
N TRP A 188 24.69 -3.91 13.68
CA TRP A 188 23.57 -4.38 12.87
C TRP A 188 23.50 -5.91 12.73
N VAL A 189 24.60 -6.64 12.96
CA VAL A 189 24.62 -8.12 12.97
C VAL A 189 23.69 -8.72 14.02
N HIS A 190 23.35 -7.97 15.07
CA HIS A 190 22.43 -8.40 16.12
C HIS A 190 20.95 -8.21 15.77
N LYS A 191 20.61 -7.64 14.60
CA LYS A 191 19.22 -7.45 14.18
C LYS A 191 18.76 -8.64 13.34
N PRO A 192 17.88 -9.54 13.85
CA PRO A 192 17.48 -10.74 13.12
C PRO A 192 16.80 -10.44 11.78
N LYS A 193 15.99 -9.38 11.71
CA LYS A 193 15.33 -8.94 10.47
C LYS A 193 16.35 -8.57 9.38
N LEU A 194 17.52 -8.04 9.74
CA LEU A 194 18.57 -7.76 8.76
C LEU A 194 19.21 -9.06 8.25
N HIS A 195 19.43 -10.02 9.13
CA HIS A 195 19.94 -11.35 8.76
C HIS A 195 19.01 -12.09 7.79
N MET A 196 17.69 -11.90 7.91
CA MET A 196 16.71 -12.53 7.01
C MET A 196 16.90 -12.17 5.52
N LEU A 197 17.56 -11.05 5.20
CA LEU A 197 17.89 -10.71 3.82
C LEU A 197 18.79 -11.76 3.15
N LEU A 198 19.69 -12.41 3.90
CA LEU A 198 20.58 -13.44 3.36
C LEU A 198 19.80 -14.68 2.88
N HIS A 199 18.60 -14.90 3.41
CA HIS A 199 17.74 -16.03 3.04
C HIS A 199 16.70 -15.68 1.97
N LEU A 200 16.53 -14.39 1.67
CA LEU A 200 15.52 -13.91 0.74
C LEU A 200 15.69 -14.45 -0.69
N PRO A 201 16.92 -14.54 -1.27
CA PRO A 201 17.10 -15.13 -2.60
C PRO A 201 16.64 -16.60 -2.67
N ALA A 202 17.07 -17.44 -1.73
CA ALA A 202 16.66 -18.84 -1.67
C ALA A 202 15.16 -19.00 -1.43
N SER A 203 14.57 -18.12 -0.61
CA SER A 203 13.12 -18.07 -0.39
C SER A 203 12.37 -17.75 -1.69
N ILE A 204 12.82 -16.76 -2.46
CA ILE A 204 12.18 -16.38 -3.72
C ILE A 204 12.37 -17.45 -4.80
N GLU A 205 13.54 -18.09 -4.86
CA GLU A 205 13.78 -19.21 -5.77
C GLU A 205 12.78 -20.35 -5.52
N ARG A 206 12.48 -20.62 -4.25
CA ARG A 206 11.59 -21.72 -3.85
C ARG A 206 10.10 -21.39 -3.98
N PHE A 207 9.68 -20.19 -3.57
CA PHE A 207 8.26 -19.83 -3.43
C PHE A 207 7.75 -18.86 -4.50
N GLY A 208 8.64 -18.34 -5.35
CA GLY A 208 8.32 -17.28 -6.30
C GLY A 208 8.43 -15.89 -5.67
N PRO A 209 7.86 -14.85 -6.31
CA PRO A 209 7.96 -13.46 -5.84
C PRO A 209 7.59 -13.31 -4.36
N ALA A 210 8.39 -12.56 -3.59
CA ALA A 210 8.22 -12.47 -2.15
C ALA A 210 6.85 -11.91 -1.71
N THR A 211 6.20 -11.14 -2.59
CA THR A 211 4.83 -10.64 -2.38
C THR A 211 3.80 -11.76 -2.21
N LEU A 212 4.05 -12.97 -2.72
CA LEU A 212 3.18 -14.13 -2.52
C LEU A 212 3.19 -14.64 -1.07
N CYS A 213 4.26 -14.35 -0.33
CA CYS A 213 4.46 -14.76 1.06
C CYS A 213 4.23 -13.62 2.06
N SER A 214 3.79 -12.44 1.59
CA SER A 214 3.47 -11.30 2.45
C SER A 214 2.22 -11.57 3.30
N THR A 215 2.27 -11.25 4.59
CA THR A 215 1.12 -11.40 5.50
C THR A 215 0.12 -10.24 5.43
N GLU A 216 0.40 -9.20 4.63
CA GLU A 216 -0.44 -8.00 4.50
C GLU A 216 -1.92 -8.33 4.19
N LYS A 217 -2.18 -9.30 3.29
CA LYS A 217 -3.54 -9.76 2.97
C LYS A 217 -4.22 -10.51 4.11
N PHE A 218 -3.45 -11.23 4.92
CA PHE A 218 -3.99 -11.93 6.08
C PHE A 218 -4.27 -10.95 7.22
N GLU A 219 -3.40 -9.97 7.43
CA GLU A 219 -3.60 -8.93 8.44
C GLU A 219 -4.72 -7.95 8.10
N SER A 220 -4.91 -7.62 6.82
CA SER A 220 -6.05 -6.80 6.39
C SER A 220 -7.39 -7.48 6.73
N TYR A 221 -7.42 -8.82 6.82
CA TYR A 221 -8.58 -9.58 7.26
C TYR A 221 -8.97 -9.31 8.73
N ASN A 222 -8.04 -8.81 9.55
CA ASN A 222 -8.37 -8.35 10.91
C ASN A 222 -9.38 -7.20 10.88
N GLY A 223 -9.41 -6.39 9.82
CA GLY A 223 -10.46 -5.39 9.61
C GLY A 223 -11.84 -6.02 9.42
N VAL A 224 -11.93 -7.11 8.65
CA VAL A 224 -13.18 -7.87 8.43
C VAL A 224 -13.68 -8.48 9.74
N LEU A 225 -12.77 -9.07 10.53
CA LEU A 225 -13.07 -9.61 11.86
C LEU A 225 -13.60 -8.53 12.81
N ARG A 226 -12.93 -7.36 12.85
CA ARG A 226 -13.36 -6.22 13.68
C ARG A 226 -14.73 -5.69 13.24
N ASN A 227 -14.99 -5.57 11.94
CA ASN A 227 -16.30 -5.14 11.43
C ASN A 227 -17.42 -6.09 11.85
N ALA A 228 -17.20 -7.41 11.76
CA ALA A 228 -18.18 -8.40 12.21
C ALA A 228 -18.50 -8.27 13.71
N SER A 229 -17.52 -7.84 14.52
CA SER A 229 -17.69 -7.57 15.95
C SER A 229 -18.39 -6.24 16.23
N ILE A 230 -17.96 -5.15 15.56
CA ILE A 230 -18.48 -3.78 15.74
C ILE A 230 -19.98 -3.71 15.47
N HIS A 231 -20.45 -4.44 14.45
CA HIS A 231 -21.85 -4.51 14.04
C HIS A 231 -22.67 -5.60 14.75
N SER A 232 -22.08 -6.29 15.73
CA SER A 232 -22.82 -7.23 16.59
C SER A 232 -23.41 -6.51 17.81
N ASN A 233 -24.23 -7.21 18.60
CA ASN A 233 -24.72 -6.68 19.89
C ASN A 233 -23.61 -6.65 20.98
N ARG A 234 -22.41 -7.11 20.65
CA ARG A 234 -21.19 -7.16 21.47
C ARG A 234 -21.29 -7.94 22.78
N ARG A 235 -22.34 -8.76 22.95
CA ARG A 235 -22.52 -9.60 24.16
C ARG A 235 -21.69 -10.87 24.13
N ALA A 236 -21.36 -11.38 22.94
CA ALA A 236 -20.50 -12.54 22.75
C ALA A 236 -19.75 -12.42 21.42
N PRO A 237 -18.73 -11.53 21.33
CA PRO A 237 -18.06 -11.20 20.07
C PRO A 237 -17.55 -12.41 19.29
N GLY A 238 -16.90 -13.37 19.96
CA GLY A 238 -16.39 -14.58 19.31
C GLY A 238 -17.49 -15.42 18.65
N ARG A 239 -18.66 -15.56 19.31
CA ARG A 239 -19.81 -16.28 18.76
C ARG A 239 -20.43 -15.53 17.58
N ASP A 240 -20.54 -14.21 17.69
CA ASP A 240 -21.17 -13.39 16.67
C ASP A 240 -20.30 -13.32 15.40
N ILE A 241 -18.98 -13.18 15.57
CA ILE A 241 -18.01 -13.33 14.48
C ILE A 241 -18.18 -14.71 13.82
N ALA A 242 -18.12 -15.80 14.60
CA ALA A 242 -18.24 -17.15 14.06
C ALA A 242 -19.52 -17.35 13.22
N LYS A 243 -20.66 -16.85 13.69
CA LYS A 243 -21.94 -16.89 12.95
C LYS A 243 -21.92 -16.07 11.66
N THR A 244 -21.31 -14.88 11.68
CA THR A 244 -21.18 -14.04 10.49
C THR A 244 -20.36 -14.75 9.41
N PHE A 245 -19.20 -15.32 9.78
CA PHE A 245 -18.35 -16.04 8.83
C PHE A 245 -18.95 -17.37 8.37
N GLU A 246 -19.66 -18.08 9.26
CA GLU A 246 -20.47 -19.26 8.87
C GLU A 246 -21.52 -18.88 7.81
N THR A 247 -22.21 -17.75 8.01
CA THR A 247 -23.22 -17.24 7.06
C THR A 247 -22.59 -16.91 5.71
N TYR A 248 -21.45 -16.20 5.70
CA TYR A 248 -20.72 -15.91 4.45
C TYR A 248 -20.25 -17.18 3.73
N ALA A 249 -19.66 -18.14 4.46
CA ALA A 249 -19.23 -19.41 3.90
C ALA A 249 -20.41 -20.22 3.33
N SER A 250 -21.54 -20.24 4.06
CA SER A 250 -22.76 -20.92 3.65
C SER A 250 -23.36 -20.29 2.39
N HIS A 251 -23.45 -18.96 2.33
CA HIS A 251 -23.88 -18.25 1.12
C HIS A 251 -22.97 -18.57 -0.06
N ARG A 252 -21.64 -18.49 0.11
CA ARG A 252 -20.70 -18.81 -0.97
C ARG A 252 -20.88 -20.24 -1.46
N PHE A 253 -20.99 -21.20 -0.56
CA PHE A 253 -21.22 -22.61 -0.88
C PHE A 253 -22.53 -22.83 -1.65
N VAL A 254 -23.63 -22.21 -1.20
CA VAL A 254 -24.94 -22.35 -1.84
C VAL A 254 -24.97 -21.68 -3.22
N LEU A 255 -24.54 -20.42 -3.31
CA LEU A 255 -24.61 -19.63 -4.54
C LEU A 255 -23.64 -20.14 -5.61
N SER A 256 -22.53 -20.78 -5.21
CA SER A 256 -21.57 -21.41 -6.14
C SER A 256 -21.99 -22.83 -6.58
N GLY A 257 -23.15 -23.32 -6.18
CA GLY A 257 -23.67 -24.63 -6.61
C GLY A 257 -23.06 -25.82 -5.87
N GLY A 258 -22.73 -25.66 -4.59
CA GLY A 258 -22.17 -26.72 -3.75
C GLY A 258 -22.99 -28.02 -3.72
N VAL A 259 -22.36 -29.11 -3.28
CA VAL A 259 -22.99 -30.44 -3.21
C VAL A 259 -23.13 -30.87 -1.76
N ILE A 260 -24.37 -31.13 -1.32
CA ILE A 260 -24.70 -31.53 0.04
C ILE A 260 -24.90 -33.04 0.07
N HIS A 261 -24.25 -33.73 1.01
CA HIS A 261 -24.56 -35.13 1.31
C HIS A 261 -25.76 -35.21 2.25
N ASP A 262 -26.83 -35.87 1.83
CA ASP A 262 -28.01 -36.07 2.64
C ASP A 262 -27.86 -37.38 3.44
N HIS A 263 -27.49 -37.25 4.72
CA HIS A 263 -27.30 -38.40 5.60
C HIS A 263 -28.56 -39.24 5.83
N SER A 264 -29.75 -38.71 5.56
CA SER A 264 -31.01 -39.45 5.74
C SER A 264 -31.30 -40.38 4.56
N THR A 265 -30.91 -39.98 3.35
CA THR A 265 -31.11 -40.77 2.12
C THR A 265 -29.84 -41.47 1.64
N GLY A 266 -28.67 -41.05 2.13
CA GLY A 266 -27.35 -41.53 1.70
C GLY A 266 -26.91 -40.97 0.34
N ILE A 267 -27.64 -40.02 -0.23
CA ILE A 267 -27.42 -39.51 -1.59
C ILE A 267 -26.89 -38.07 -1.54
N THR A 268 -25.99 -37.72 -2.47
CA THR A 268 -25.54 -36.34 -2.66
C THR A 268 -26.53 -35.56 -3.54
N ARG A 269 -26.87 -34.34 -3.13
CA ARG A 269 -27.72 -33.42 -3.89
C ARG A 269 -26.98 -32.11 -4.18
N SER A 270 -27.12 -31.60 -5.40
CA SER A 270 -26.66 -30.26 -5.76
C SER A 270 -27.66 -29.20 -5.32
N ILE A 271 -27.20 -27.95 -5.18
CA ILE A 271 -28.11 -26.82 -5.03
C ILE A 271 -29.01 -26.69 -6.28
N GLY A 272 -30.28 -26.38 -6.07
CA GLY A 272 -31.25 -26.25 -7.16
C GLY A 272 -30.89 -25.10 -8.11
N PRO A 273 -31.10 -25.27 -9.44
CA PRO A 273 -30.66 -24.31 -10.44
C PRO A 273 -31.32 -22.93 -10.30
N ASN A 274 -32.52 -22.85 -9.73
CA ASN A 274 -33.17 -21.56 -9.48
C ASN A 274 -32.41 -20.69 -8.47
N VAL A 275 -31.75 -21.30 -7.49
CA VAL A 275 -30.97 -20.59 -6.46
C VAL A 275 -29.65 -20.08 -7.05
N THR A 276 -28.95 -20.92 -7.83
CA THR A 276 -27.72 -20.50 -8.51
C THR A 276 -28.02 -19.46 -9.59
N ASN A 277 -29.09 -19.63 -10.37
CA ASN A 277 -29.51 -18.66 -11.39
C ASN A 277 -29.92 -17.32 -10.80
N PHE A 278 -30.48 -17.28 -9.59
CA PHE A 278 -30.78 -16.01 -8.91
C PHE A 278 -29.51 -15.18 -8.72
N PHE A 279 -28.41 -15.82 -8.30
CA PHE A 279 -27.11 -15.15 -8.19
C PHE A 279 -26.52 -14.82 -9.57
N SER A 280 -26.44 -15.80 -10.47
CA SER A 280 -25.81 -15.63 -11.79
C SER A 280 -26.48 -14.55 -12.65
N ASN A 281 -27.80 -14.38 -12.52
CA ASN A 281 -28.56 -13.43 -13.34
C ASN A 281 -28.79 -12.07 -12.67
N SER A 282 -28.41 -11.89 -11.40
CA SER A 282 -28.66 -10.66 -10.66
C SER A 282 -27.36 -9.91 -10.38
N LYS A 283 -27.06 -8.93 -11.23
CA LYS A 283 -25.89 -8.05 -11.07
C LYS A 283 -25.91 -7.31 -9.73
N VAL A 284 -27.09 -6.86 -9.28
CA VAL A 284 -27.26 -6.17 -8.00
C VAL A 284 -26.87 -7.08 -6.83
N ILE A 285 -27.28 -8.34 -6.86
CA ILE A 285 -26.94 -9.30 -5.79
C ILE A 285 -25.45 -9.63 -5.81
N GLN A 286 -24.87 -9.85 -7.00
CA GLN A 286 -23.43 -10.04 -7.15
C GLN A 286 -22.66 -8.86 -6.54
N GLN A 287 -23.00 -7.63 -6.93
CA GLN A 287 -22.38 -6.41 -6.42
C GLN A 287 -22.57 -6.25 -4.91
N SER A 288 -23.76 -6.55 -4.37
CA SER A 288 -24.02 -6.49 -2.92
C SER A 288 -23.18 -7.49 -2.11
N LEU A 289 -22.71 -8.56 -2.75
CA LEU A 289 -21.82 -9.57 -2.18
C LEU A 289 -20.35 -9.34 -2.56
N GLY A 290 -20.03 -8.21 -3.19
CA GLY A 290 -18.67 -7.87 -3.61
C GLY A 290 -18.16 -8.66 -4.83
N TYR A 291 -19.03 -9.36 -5.56
CA TYR A 291 -18.66 -10.10 -6.77
C TYR A 291 -18.92 -9.27 -8.03
N ASN A 292 -17.95 -9.24 -8.95
CA ASN A 292 -18.08 -8.56 -10.23
C ASN A 292 -17.69 -9.50 -11.38
N ALA A 293 -18.68 -10.21 -11.93
CA ALA A 293 -18.47 -11.18 -13.01
C ALA A 293 -17.72 -10.59 -14.23
N ALA A 294 -17.97 -9.32 -14.56
CA ALA A 294 -17.31 -8.66 -15.69
C ALA A 294 -15.80 -8.45 -15.48
N LYS A 295 -15.35 -8.33 -14.22
CA LYS A 295 -13.93 -8.24 -13.87
C LYS A 295 -13.26 -9.61 -13.77
N SER A 296 -14.03 -10.65 -13.49
CA SER A 296 -13.53 -12.02 -13.36
C SER A 296 -13.35 -12.74 -14.70
N ASP A 297 -14.01 -12.26 -15.77
CA ASP A 297 -13.84 -12.77 -17.13
C ASP A 297 -12.63 -12.10 -17.82
N SER A 298 -11.57 -12.88 -18.01
CA SER A 298 -10.33 -12.51 -18.73
C SER A 298 -10.48 -12.03 -20.19
N GLN A 299 -11.71 -11.93 -20.71
CA GLN A 299 -12.00 -11.42 -22.05
C GLN A 299 -11.86 -9.87 -22.16
N ASP A 300 -11.75 -9.14 -21.05
CA ASP A 300 -11.63 -7.68 -21.05
C ASP A 300 -10.27 -7.16 -21.58
N ILE A 301 -9.26 -8.04 -21.74
CA ILE A 301 -7.93 -7.72 -22.28
C ILE A 301 -7.99 -7.22 -23.74
N GLN A 302 -9.03 -7.56 -24.51
CA GLN A 302 -9.13 -7.16 -25.93
C GLN A 302 -9.60 -5.70 -26.16
N GLY A 303 -9.90 -4.95 -25.10
CA GLY A 303 -10.47 -3.59 -25.19
C GLY A 303 -9.48 -2.43 -25.20
N PHE A 304 -8.18 -2.67 -24.96
CA PHE A 304 -7.19 -1.60 -24.82
C PHE A 304 -6.56 -1.16 -26.16
N PRO A 305 -6.17 0.13 -26.29
CA PRO A 305 -6.38 1.23 -25.36
C PRO A 305 -7.84 1.74 -25.39
N ARG A 306 -8.38 2.13 -24.22
CA ARG A 306 -9.75 2.64 -24.06
C ARG A 306 -9.80 3.99 -23.35
N THR A 307 -10.94 4.66 -23.47
CA THR A 307 -11.19 5.95 -22.79
C THR A 307 -12.65 6.03 -22.36
N SER A 308 -12.92 6.62 -21.20
CA SER A 308 -14.26 6.99 -20.76
C SER A 308 -14.91 8.08 -21.63
N GLY A 309 -14.12 8.72 -22.51
CA GLY A 309 -14.60 9.79 -23.39
C GLY A 309 -14.84 11.12 -22.68
N VAL A 310 -14.46 11.21 -21.39
CA VAL A 310 -14.50 12.44 -20.59
C VAL A 310 -13.59 13.49 -21.26
N CYS A 311 -14.15 14.68 -21.50
CA CYS A 311 -13.41 15.80 -22.06
C CYS A 311 -12.29 16.24 -21.10
N ALA A 312 -11.20 16.78 -21.64
CA ALA A 312 -10.25 17.52 -20.80
C ALA A 312 -10.95 18.70 -20.08
N HIS A 313 -10.44 19.08 -18.91
CA HIS A 313 -10.93 20.25 -18.19
C HIS A 313 -10.76 21.51 -19.05
N LYS A 314 -11.64 22.50 -18.86
CA LYS A 314 -11.66 23.73 -19.67
C LYS A 314 -10.31 24.47 -19.67
N GLU A 315 -9.60 24.41 -18.54
CA GLU A 315 -8.30 25.05 -18.33
C GLU A 315 -7.14 24.34 -19.07
N ASP A 316 -7.32 23.06 -19.39
CA ASP A 316 -6.33 22.20 -20.04
C ASP A 316 -6.54 22.04 -21.55
N VAL A 317 -7.55 22.71 -22.11
CA VAL A 317 -7.84 22.64 -23.55
C VAL A 317 -6.67 23.19 -24.35
N LYS A 318 -6.09 22.35 -25.21
CA LYS A 318 -5.01 22.66 -26.13
C LYS A 318 -5.57 22.82 -27.55
N THR A 319 -4.79 23.48 -28.40
CA THR A 319 -5.06 23.52 -29.84
C THR A 319 -4.89 22.12 -30.45
N ILE A 320 -5.75 21.76 -31.40
CA ILE A 320 -5.67 20.49 -32.12
C ILE A 320 -4.30 20.40 -32.84
N PRO A 321 -3.54 19.30 -32.65
CA PRO A 321 -2.30 19.06 -33.37
C PRO A 321 -2.47 19.16 -34.90
N PRO A 322 -1.55 19.80 -35.64
CA PRO A 322 -1.67 19.97 -37.10
C PRO A 322 -1.90 18.65 -37.86
N GLU A 323 -1.30 17.56 -37.38
CA GLU A 323 -1.43 16.22 -37.94
C GLU A 323 -2.86 15.67 -37.84
N LEU A 324 -3.61 16.07 -36.81
CA LEU A 324 -5.03 15.70 -36.64
C LEU A 324 -5.96 16.67 -37.36
N ALA A 325 -5.62 17.96 -37.41
CA ALA A 325 -6.41 18.97 -38.11
C ALA A 325 -6.43 18.75 -39.63
N GLY A 326 -5.37 18.18 -40.19
CA GLY A 326 -5.23 17.89 -41.62
C GLY A 326 -5.89 16.59 -42.11
N LEU A 327 -6.61 15.85 -41.25
CA LEU A 327 -7.19 14.56 -41.62
C LEU A 327 -8.32 14.70 -42.65
N SER A 328 -8.22 13.95 -43.74
CA SER A 328 -9.26 13.89 -44.78
C SER A 328 -10.55 13.25 -44.27
N GLY A 329 -11.71 13.78 -44.67
CA GLY A 329 -13.02 13.24 -44.30
C GLY A 329 -13.68 13.89 -43.07
N GLN A 330 -13.12 14.99 -42.57
CA GLN A 330 -13.66 15.78 -41.44
C GLN A 330 -14.06 14.92 -40.22
N PRO A 331 -13.12 14.12 -39.66
CA PRO A 331 -13.41 13.37 -38.45
C PRO A 331 -13.71 14.31 -37.28
N VAL A 332 -14.52 13.84 -36.32
CA VAL A 332 -14.71 14.52 -35.04
C VAL A 332 -13.46 14.30 -34.20
N VAL A 333 -12.71 15.38 -33.95
CA VAL A 333 -11.51 15.37 -33.11
C VAL A 333 -11.84 16.02 -31.78
N LYS A 334 -11.63 15.28 -30.67
CA LYS A 334 -11.95 15.72 -29.32
C LYS A 334 -10.77 15.48 -28.39
N GLN A 335 -10.41 16.49 -27.58
CA GLN A 335 -9.44 16.30 -26.50
C GLN A 335 -10.11 15.55 -25.35
N ILE A 336 -9.41 14.54 -24.82
CA ILE A 336 -9.89 13.68 -23.75
C ILE A 336 -8.98 13.81 -22.52
N HIS A 337 -9.52 13.48 -21.35
CA HIS A 337 -8.80 13.60 -20.08
C HIS A 337 -7.75 12.49 -19.90
N GLN A 338 -8.12 11.24 -20.21
CA GLN A 338 -7.31 10.06 -19.93
C GLN A 338 -7.52 8.92 -20.94
N ILE A 339 -6.51 8.06 -21.04
CA ILE A 339 -6.52 6.81 -21.82
C ILE A 339 -6.00 5.68 -20.92
N GLU A 340 -6.75 4.60 -20.78
CA GLU A 340 -6.27 3.35 -20.20
C GLU A 340 -5.59 2.53 -21.31
N ILE A 341 -4.34 2.13 -21.09
CA ILE A 341 -3.56 1.33 -22.04
C ILE A 341 -3.45 -0.14 -21.60
N ASP A 342 -3.66 -0.43 -20.32
CA ASP A 342 -3.89 -1.73 -19.71
C ASP A 342 -4.58 -1.55 -18.34
N ASP A 343 -4.77 -2.64 -17.59
CA ASP A 343 -5.43 -2.64 -16.27
C ASP A 343 -4.71 -1.86 -15.17
N HIS A 344 -3.44 -1.49 -15.39
CA HIS A 344 -2.58 -0.85 -14.39
C HIS A 344 -2.00 0.49 -14.85
N ASN A 345 -2.20 0.87 -16.11
CA ASN A 345 -1.60 2.07 -16.69
C ASN A 345 -2.68 3.02 -17.22
N LEU A 346 -2.84 4.11 -16.49
CA LEU A 346 -3.68 5.25 -16.87
C LEU A 346 -2.79 6.39 -17.38
N VAL A 347 -2.94 6.73 -18.65
CA VAL A 347 -2.24 7.85 -19.29
C VAL A 347 -3.10 9.11 -19.16
N HIS A 348 -2.52 10.17 -18.60
CA HIS A 348 -3.15 11.49 -18.46
C HIS A 348 -2.17 12.60 -18.85
N GLN A 349 -2.64 13.85 -18.92
CA GLN A 349 -1.77 15.01 -19.17
C GLN A 349 -0.69 15.11 -18.09
N GLY A 350 0.57 15.31 -18.51
CA GLY A 350 1.73 15.38 -17.64
C GLY A 350 2.37 14.03 -17.30
N ALA A 351 1.69 12.90 -17.56
CA ALA A 351 2.24 11.57 -17.33
C ALA A 351 3.44 11.29 -18.23
N PHE A 352 4.44 10.57 -17.69
CA PHE A 352 5.57 10.07 -18.45
C PHE A 352 5.25 8.65 -18.94
N VAL A 353 5.39 8.44 -20.25
CA VAL A 353 5.09 7.18 -20.92
C VAL A 353 6.29 6.68 -21.68
N VAL A 354 6.34 5.36 -21.83
CA VAL A 354 7.39 4.66 -22.55
C VAL A 354 6.83 4.10 -23.84
N VAL A 355 7.59 4.24 -24.93
CA VAL A 355 7.25 3.75 -26.27
C VAL A 355 8.43 2.93 -26.80
N PRO A 356 8.21 1.72 -27.36
CA PRO A 356 9.28 0.96 -27.98
C PRO A 356 9.76 1.66 -29.26
N ALA A 357 11.06 1.74 -29.46
CA ALA A 357 11.62 2.20 -30.73
C ALA A 357 11.29 1.17 -31.84
N LEU A 358 10.87 1.66 -33.02
CA LEU A 358 10.57 0.81 -34.16
C LEU A 358 11.81 0.00 -34.58
N GLY A 359 11.75 -1.32 -34.43
CA GLY A 359 12.80 -2.24 -34.90
C GLY A 359 14.05 -2.31 -34.02
N GLU A 360 14.06 -1.68 -32.84
CA GLU A 360 15.19 -1.66 -31.91
C GLU A 360 14.74 -2.04 -30.49
N ALA A 361 15.64 -2.63 -29.70
CA ALA A 361 15.42 -2.91 -28.28
C ALA A 361 15.60 -1.66 -27.38
N GLU A 362 15.32 -0.47 -27.92
CA GLU A 362 15.51 0.81 -27.24
C GLU A 362 14.16 1.43 -26.87
N TRP A 363 14.08 1.94 -25.64
CA TRP A 363 12.89 2.59 -25.11
C TRP A 363 12.98 4.10 -25.31
N ARG A 364 11.89 4.72 -25.74
CA ARG A 364 11.75 6.18 -25.83
C ARG A 364 10.81 6.66 -24.74
N ILE A 365 11.15 7.79 -24.14
CA ILE A 365 10.37 8.38 -23.05
C ILE A 365 9.71 9.66 -23.58
N GLY A 366 8.43 9.83 -23.29
CA GLY A 366 7.68 11.03 -23.61
C GLY A 366 6.86 11.52 -22.43
N ARG A 367 6.72 12.84 -22.28
CA ARG A 367 5.74 13.44 -21.37
C ARG A 367 4.51 13.84 -22.17
N VAL A 368 3.34 13.38 -21.74
CA VAL A 368 2.07 13.66 -22.41
C VAL A 368 1.69 15.12 -22.23
N GLU A 369 1.49 15.84 -23.33
CA GLU A 369 1.05 17.24 -23.34
C GLU A 369 -0.48 17.35 -23.52
N SER A 370 -1.06 16.45 -24.33
CA SER A 370 -2.51 16.33 -24.51
C SER A 370 -2.90 15.00 -25.14
N LEU A 371 -4.14 14.56 -24.89
CA LEU A 371 -4.71 13.31 -25.38
C LEU A 371 -5.91 13.57 -26.28
N TRP A 372 -6.03 12.81 -27.36
CA TRP A 372 -6.99 13.08 -28.43
C TRP A 372 -7.72 11.81 -28.87
N GLN A 373 -9.02 11.95 -29.08
CA GLN A 373 -9.87 10.95 -29.72
C GLN A 373 -10.30 11.45 -31.10
N VAL A 374 -10.11 10.60 -32.10
CA VAL A 374 -10.51 10.85 -33.49
C VAL A 374 -11.58 9.84 -33.86
N LYS A 375 -12.81 10.34 -34.13
CA LYS A 375 -13.94 9.52 -34.56
C LYS A 375 -14.39 9.90 -35.98
N SER A 376 -14.50 8.91 -36.84
CA SER A 376 -15.17 8.98 -38.14
C SER A 376 -16.12 7.79 -38.29
N SER A 377 -16.86 7.71 -39.41
CA SER A 377 -17.75 6.58 -39.70
C SER A 377 -17.03 5.22 -39.75
N GLN A 378 -15.70 5.19 -39.92
CA GLN A 378 -14.90 3.96 -40.03
C GLN A 378 -13.75 3.86 -39.02
N VAL A 379 -13.41 4.95 -38.31
CA VAL A 379 -12.23 5.00 -37.44
C VAL A 379 -12.60 5.54 -36.07
N ASN A 380 -12.24 4.81 -35.02
CA ASN A 380 -12.17 5.31 -33.65
C ASN A 380 -10.75 5.07 -33.16
N ALA A 381 -9.94 6.13 -33.10
CA ALA A 381 -8.54 6.04 -32.74
C ALA A 381 -8.18 7.04 -31.64
N LEU A 382 -7.29 6.61 -30.76
CA LEU A 382 -6.79 7.40 -29.65
C LEU A 382 -5.34 7.78 -29.92
N TYR A 383 -4.96 9.00 -29.57
CA TYR A 383 -3.64 9.56 -29.81
C TYR A 383 -3.13 10.30 -28.58
N ALA A 384 -1.82 10.24 -28.36
CA ALA A 384 -1.12 11.03 -27.37
C ALA A 384 -0.16 11.99 -28.08
N HIS A 385 -0.29 13.28 -27.79
CA HIS A 385 0.64 14.32 -28.20
C HIS A 385 1.63 14.54 -27.06
N MET A 386 2.91 14.36 -27.31
CA MET A 386 3.93 14.27 -26.26
C MET A 386 5.25 14.92 -26.63
N THR A 387 5.92 15.48 -25.63
CA THR A 387 7.30 15.95 -25.74
C THR A 387 8.26 14.80 -25.47
N VAL A 388 9.23 14.57 -26.35
CA VAL A 388 10.23 13.50 -26.22
C VAL A 388 11.33 13.91 -25.24
N PHE A 389 11.76 12.96 -24.41
CA PHE A 389 12.88 13.10 -23.48
C PHE A 389 14.04 12.21 -23.90
N LEU A 390 15.27 12.70 -23.69
CA LEU A 390 16.50 12.01 -24.03
C LEU A 390 17.13 11.47 -22.75
N VAL A 391 17.48 10.18 -22.75
CA VAL A 391 18.22 9.54 -21.66
C VAL A 391 19.64 10.12 -21.57
N ARG A 392 20.12 10.31 -20.33
CA ARG A 392 21.42 10.92 -20.01
C ARG A 392 22.21 10.05 -19.03
N GLU A 393 23.31 10.58 -18.53
CA GLU A 393 24.12 9.99 -17.47
C GLU A 393 23.33 9.78 -16.16
N VAL A 394 23.92 9.06 -15.20
CA VAL A 394 23.36 8.91 -13.85
C VAL A 394 23.62 10.21 -13.09
N ASP A 395 22.62 10.71 -12.36
CA ASP A 395 22.76 11.89 -11.52
C ASP A 395 23.59 11.57 -10.27
N ASP A 396 24.56 12.43 -9.92
CA ASP A 396 25.44 12.20 -8.77
C ASP A 396 24.71 12.35 -7.42
N PHE A 397 23.64 13.15 -7.35
CA PHE A 397 22.92 13.40 -6.10
C PHE A 397 21.89 12.32 -5.81
N TYR A 398 21.03 12.00 -6.79
CA TYR A 398 19.98 10.98 -6.63
C TYR A 398 20.47 9.55 -6.93
N GLU A 399 21.63 9.40 -7.59
CA GLU A 399 22.12 8.13 -8.16
C GLU A 399 21.08 7.45 -9.07
N MET A 400 20.31 8.25 -9.79
CA MET A 400 19.22 7.83 -10.68
C MET A 400 19.45 8.34 -12.10
N ARG A 401 18.85 7.65 -13.08
CA ARG A 401 19.04 7.96 -14.50
C ARG A 401 18.40 9.29 -14.86
N MET A 402 19.20 10.25 -15.34
CA MET A 402 18.67 11.51 -15.82
C MET A 402 17.99 11.38 -17.17
N ILE A 403 16.97 12.20 -17.37
CA ILE A 403 16.34 12.44 -18.66
C ILE A 403 16.21 13.96 -18.89
N LEU A 404 16.44 14.37 -20.14
CA LEU A 404 16.43 15.78 -20.53
C LEU A 404 15.34 16.03 -21.56
N ARG A 405 14.55 17.09 -21.35
CA ARG A 405 13.54 17.53 -22.31
C ARG A 405 14.18 17.87 -23.65
N SER A 406 13.61 17.34 -24.74
CA SER A 406 14.01 17.73 -26.09
C SER A 406 13.01 18.74 -26.69
N LYS A 407 13.40 19.37 -27.80
CA LYS A 407 12.48 20.21 -28.60
C LYS A 407 11.53 19.40 -29.48
N ARG A 408 11.67 18.07 -29.50
CA ARG A 408 10.90 17.19 -30.37
C ARG A 408 9.57 16.89 -29.71
N VAL A 409 8.50 17.26 -30.38
CA VAL A 409 7.13 16.89 -30.04
C VAL A 409 6.62 15.92 -31.09
N VAL A 410 5.89 14.90 -30.66
CA VAL A 410 5.36 13.85 -31.54
C VAL A 410 3.90 13.56 -31.19
N LEU A 411 3.14 13.18 -32.22
CA LEU A 411 1.83 12.57 -32.06
C LEU A 411 1.97 11.06 -32.30
N VAL A 412 1.58 10.26 -31.31
CA VAL A 412 1.63 8.79 -31.41
C VAL A 412 0.25 8.20 -31.20
N ASN A 413 -0.03 7.07 -31.85
CA ASN A 413 -1.25 6.31 -31.59
C ASN A 413 -1.15 5.67 -30.20
N ALA A 414 -2.23 5.70 -29.42
CA ALA A 414 -2.22 5.14 -28.05
C ALA A 414 -1.85 3.65 -28.02
N LYS A 415 -2.04 2.91 -29.12
CA LYS A 415 -1.67 1.48 -29.24
C LYS A 415 -0.16 1.22 -29.16
N VAL A 416 0.69 2.24 -29.34
CA VAL A 416 2.14 2.07 -29.22
C VAL A 416 2.66 2.44 -27.83
N LEU A 417 1.81 2.97 -26.95
CA LEU A 417 2.19 3.26 -25.57
C LEU A 417 2.35 1.94 -24.83
N HIS A 418 3.50 1.75 -24.18
CA HIS A 418 3.82 0.50 -23.50
C HIS A 418 3.39 0.52 -22.03
N ALA A 419 3.77 1.56 -21.30
CA ALA A 419 3.49 1.73 -19.88
C ALA A 419 3.77 3.17 -19.44
N CYS A 420 3.26 3.53 -18.26
CA CYS A 420 3.59 4.76 -17.57
C CYS A 420 4.76 4.52 -16.59
N ILE A 421 5.61 5.53 -16.40
CA ILE A 421 6.74 5.47 -15.45
C ILE A 421 6.74 6.70 -14.54
N ASN A 422 7.23 6.52 -13.31
CA ASN A 422 7.39 7.62 -12.38
C ASN A 422 8.72 8.35 -12.64
N VAL A 423 8.60 9.66 -12.81
CA VAL A 423 9.71 10.55 -13.11
C VAL A 423 9.56 11.78 -12.23
N GLN A 424 10.65 12.17 -11.58
CA GLN A 424 10.69 13.34 -10.70
C GLN A 424 11.53 14.45 -11.33
N HIS A 425 11.17 15.71 -11.06
CA HIS A 425 12.02 16.84 -11.42
C HIS A 425 13.33 16.76 -10.62
N ASN A 426 14.46 17.02 -11.28
CA ASN A 426 15.76 17.06 -10.61
C ASN A 426 15.89 18.39 -9.85
N CYS A 427 15.24 18.47 -8.69
CA CYS A 427 15.17 19.69 -7.89
C CYS A 427 16.53 20.12 -7.34
N HIS A 428 17.43 19.16 -7.09
CA HIS A 428 18.79 19.45 -6.66
C HIS A 428 19.57 20.22 -7.74
N LYS A 429 19.60 19.69 -8.96
CA LYS A 429 20.27 20.33 -10.11
C LYS A 429 19.61 21.66 -10.49
N GLY A 430 18.28 21.74 -10.39
CA GLY A 430 17.53 22.96 -10.67
C GLY A 430 17.67 24.04 -9.59
N GLY A 431 18.18 23.70 -8.39
CA GLY A 431 18.19 24.64 -7.26
C GLY A 431 16.79 25.09 -6.84
N CYS A 432 15.80 24.20 -6.95
CA CYS A 432 14.40 24.53 -6.69
C CYS A 432 14.17 24.87 -5.21
N LEU A 433 13.39 25.91 -4.95
CA LEU A 433 13.13 26.43 -3.61
C LEU A 433 11.77 25.95 -3.11
N VAL A 434 11.67 25.73 -1.80
CA VAL A 434 10.39 25.50 -1.13
C VAL A 434 9.80 26.85 -0.71
N THR A 435 8.62 27.17 -1.23
CA THR A 435 7.93 28.43 -1.00
C THR A 435 6.53 28.17 -0.47
N ARG A 436 6.02 29.11 0.35
CA ARG A 436 4.67 29.01 0.92
C ARG A 436 3.63 29.53 -0.08
N THR A 437 3.46 28.81 -1.18
CA THR A 437 2.63 29.21 -2.33
C THR A 437 1.43 28.28 -2.55
N GLY A 438 1.47 27.07 -2.02
CA GLY A 438 0.50 26.03 -2.34
C GLY A 438 -0.89 26.37 -1.83
N PRO A 439 -1.95 26.11 -2.62
CA PRO A 439 -3.32 26.24 -2.14
C PRO A 439 -3.57 25.21 -1.03
N THR A 440 -4.41 25.56 -0.07
CA THR A 440 -4.97 24.58 0.87
C THR A 440 -6.47 24.65 0.79
N GLU A 441 -7.09 23.48 0.88
CA GLU A 441 -8.53 23.35 0.98
C GLU A 441 -8.90 22.74 2.31
N GLN A 442 -9.90 23.32 2.97
CA GLN A 442 -10.54 22.77 4.15
C GLN A 442 -12.03 22.69 3.84
N GLU A 443 -12.65 21.53 4.10
CA GLU A 443 -14.07 21.30 3.79
C GLU A 443 -14.44 21.63 2.33
N ARG A 444 -13.55 21.30 1.38
CA ARG A 444 -13.70 21.57 -0.07
C ARG A 444 -13.78 23.07 -0.44
N ARG A 445 -13.28 23.94 0.43
CA ARG A 445 -13.15 25.39 0.17
C ARG A 445 -11.69 25.81 0.23
N GLN A 446 -11.24 26.59 -0.75
CA GLN A 446 -9.93 27.21 -0.71
C GLN A 446 -9.81 28.14 0.50
N THR A 447 -8.73 27.98 1.25
CA THR A 447 -8.46 28.80 2.42
C THR A 447 -7.41 29.87 2.09
N SER A 448 -7.30 30.88 2.96
CA SER A 448 -6.23 31.89 2.89
C SER A 448 -4.88 31.35 3.37
N VAL A 449 -4.85 30.17 4.01
CA VAL A 449 -3.63 29.53 4.50
C VAL A 449 -2.94 28.87 3.32
N LYS A 450 -1.66 29.18 3.14
CA LYS A 450 -0.83 28.55 2.10
C LYS A 450 0.01 27.42 2.68
N SER A 451 0.17 26.35 1.91
CA SER A 451 1.07 25.24 2.20
C SER A 451 2.46 25.47 1.59
N TRP A 452 3.45 24.75 2.09
CA TRP A 452 4.79 24.73 1.54
C TRP A 452 4.84 23.83 0.30
N GLU A 453 5.44 24.27 -0.79
CA GLU A 453 5.61 23.46 -2.00
C GLU A 453 6.90 23.88 -2.71
N VAL A 454 7.46 22.96 -3.50
CA VAL A 454 8.60 23.23 -4.37
C VAL A 454 8.14 24.06 -5.56
N THR A 455 8.76 25.21 -5.75
CA THR A 455 8.68 25.96 -7.00
C THR A 455 9.83 25.52 -7.91
N HIS A 456 9.50 24.78 -8.98
CA HIS A 456 10.49 24.33 -9.96
C HIS A 456 11.08 25.51 -10.75
N SER A 457 12.40 25.56 -10.85
CA SER A 457 13.14 26.60 -11.59
C SER A 457 13.14 26.37 -13.11
N ASP A 458 12.94 25.13 -13.55
CA ASP A 458 12.87 24.73 -14.95
C ASP A 458 11.82 23.61 -15.19
N GLN A 459 11.68 23.21 -16.44
CA GLN A 459 10.84 22.08 -16.87
C GLN A 459 11.64 21.15 -17.80
N ASP A 460 12.96 21.07 -17.61
CA ASP A 460 13.88 20.41 -18.53
C ASP A 460 14.60 19.22 -17.89
N HIS A 461 14.93 19.32 -16.59
CA HIS A 461 15.75 18.32 -15.90
C HIS A 461 14.92 17.37 -15.04
N TYR A 462 15.00 16.08 -15.33
CA TYR A 462 14.28 15.05 -14.60
C TYR A 462 15.14 13.81 -14.36
N VAL A 463 14.69 12.98 -13.42
CA VAL A 463 15.27 11.66 -13.11
C VAL A 463 14.17 10.60 -13.08
N ILE A 464 14.48 9.41 -13.57
CA ILE A 464 13.60 8.25 -13.47
C ILE A 464 13.65 7.73 -12.04
N ASN A 465 12.49 7.58 -11.38
CA ASN A 465 12.44 7.12 -10.00
C ASN A 465 12.82 5.64 -9.90
N ALA A 466 14.04 5.35 -9.49
CA ALA A 466 14.53 3.99 -9.32
C ALA A 466 13.92 3.27 -8.11
N ALA A 467 13.19 3.98 -7.24
CA ALA A 467 12.53 3.43 -6.07
C ALA A 467 11.07 3.03 -6.33
N ALA A 468 10.53 3.24 -7.54
CA ALA A 468 9.14 2.99 -7.88
C ALA A 468 8.75 1.50 -7.77
N PHE A 469 7.62 1.21 -7.15
CA PHE A 469 7.10 -0.16 -7.02
C PHE A 469 6.15 -0.52 -8.17
N HIS A 470 5.66 0.47 -8.91
CA HIS A 470 4.92 0.25 -10.16
C HIS A 470 5.91 -0.02 -11.30
N ALA A 471 5.67 -1.08 -12.07
CA ALA A 471 6.53 -1.52 -13.19
C ALA A 471 8.05 -1.45 -12.88
N PRO A 472 8.53 -2.12 -11.80
CA PRO A 472 9.91 -1.99 -11.33
C PRO A 472 10.93 -2.55 -12.33
N ASP A 473 10.56 -3.61 -13.05
CA ASP A 473 11.33 -4.19 -14.16
C ASP A 473 11.56 -3.17 -15.29
N LEU A 474 10.53 -2.40 -15.65
CA LEU A 474 10.62 -1.36 -16.66
C LEU A 474 11.49 -0.18 -16.20
N HIS A 475 11.31 0.27 -14.96
CA HIS A 475 12.16 1.33 -14.38
C HIS A 475 13.63 0.92 -14.37
N ARG A 476 13.94 -0.35 -14.04
CA ARG A 476 15.30 -0.90 -14.11
C ARG A 476 15.82 -1.01 -15.55
N ALA A 477 15.01 -1.53 -16.48
CA ALA A 477 15.40 -1.73 -17.87
C ALA A 477 15.72 -0.43 -18.62
N ILE A 478 15.02 0.66 -18.27
CA ILE A 478 15.24 2.00 -18.84
C ILE A 478 16.31 2.76 -18.04
N GLY A 479 16.27 2.67 -16.72
CA GLY A 479 17.22 3.32 -15.82
C GLY A 479 18.64 2.82 -16.01
N ARG A 480 18.83 1.51 -16.26
CA ARG A 480 20.13 0.85 -16.47
C ARG A 480 21.18 1.37 -15.51
N LEU A 481 20.85 1.37 -14.22
CA LEU A 481 21.76 1.84 -13.20
C LEU A 481 22.89 0.83 -13.04
N PRO A 482 24.15 1.27 -12.89
CA PRO A 482 25.25 0.37 -12.57
C PRO A 482 25.00 -0.26 -11.19
N VAL A 483 25.39 -1.51 -11.07
CA VAL A 483 25.34 -2.27 -9.81
C VAL A 483 26.76 -2.76 -9.59
N ASP A 484 27.44 -2.15 -8.62
CA ASP A 484 28.83 -2.49 -8.32
C ASP A 484 28.87 -3.71 -7.38
N GLU A 485 29.74 -4.67 -7.68
CA GLU A 485 30.00 -5.79 -6.78
C GLU A 485 30.83 -5.34 -5.58
N VAL A 486 30.45 -5.76 -4.38
CA VAL A 486 31.24 -5.54 -3.17
C VAL A 486 32.33 -6.60 -3.12
N SER A 487 33.60 -6.20 -3.30
CA SER A 487 34.72 -7.14 -3.29
C SER A 487 35.00 -7.68 -1.88
N ASP A 488 35.65 -8.84 -1.77
CA ASP A 488 36.10 -9.41 -0.49
C ASP A 488 36.98 -8.41 0.31
N ALA A 489 37.78 -7.60 -0.39
CA ALA A 489 38.62 -6.58 0.22
C ALA A 489 37.78 -5.44 0.79
N ASP A 490 36.73 -5.02 0.09
CA ASP A 490 35.79 -4.01 0.56
C ASP A 490 35.04 -4.51 1.79
N TRP A 491 34.54 -5.76 1.76
CA TRP A 491 33.93 -6.40 2.93
C TRP A 491 34.86 -6.40 4.14
N ALA A 492 36.11 -6.84 3.98
CA ALA A 492 37.08 -6.86 5.08
C ALA A 492 37.41 -5.45 5.61
N ALA A 493 37.41 -4.43 4.74
CA ALA A 493 37.59 -3.03 5.16
C ALA A 493 36.34 -2.49 5.88
N GLY A 494 35.16 -2.71 5.33
CA GLY A 494 33.87 -2.27 5.88
C GLY A 494 33.59 -2.88 7.25
N ILE A 495 33.82 -4.19 7.42
CA ILE A 495 33.67 -4.89 8.71
C ILE A 495 34.61 -4.29 9.77
N ARG A 496 35.88 -4.04 9.43
CA ARG A 496 36.85 -3.44 10.37
C ARG A 496 36.43 -2.02 10.77
N GLN A 497 35.96 -1.22 9.81
CA GLN A 497 35.46 0.12 10.08
C GLN A 497 34.23 0.07 11.00
N GLY A 498 33.25 -0.77 10.67
CA GLY A 498 32.03 -0.94 11.44
C GLY A 498 32.28 -1.43 12.87
N LEU A 499 33.23 -2.35 13.06
CA LEU A 499 33.63 -2.82 14.38
C LEU A 499 34.28 -1.70 15.20
N ALA A 500 35.18 -0.92 14.60
CA ALA A 500 35.79 0.23 15.27
C ALA A 500 34.75 1.29 15.69
N HIS A 501 33.73 1.54 14.86
CA HIS A 501 32.61 2.42 15.19
C HIS A 501 31.77 1.88 16.36
N TRP A 502 31.50 0.56 16.35
CA TRP A 502 30.74 -0.10 17.41
C TRP A 502 31.50 -0.14 18.75
N ASP A 503 32.80 -0.44 18.73
CA ASP A 503 33.67 -0.40 19.92
C ASP A 503 33.74 1.01 20.51
N ALA A 504 33.82 2.04 19.65
CA ALA A 504 33.86 3.43 20.09
C ALA A 504 32.55 3.89 20.75
N THR A 505 31.40 3.33 20.37
CA THR A 505 30.10 3.62 20.98
C THR A 505 29.84 2.81 22.25
N THR A 506 30.43 1.62 22.39
CA THR A 506 30.28 0.75 23.57
C THR A 506 31.31 1.02 24.68
N GLY A 507 32.37 1.79 24.41
CA GLY A 507 33.41 2.20 25.37
C GLY A 507 32.97 3.13 26.51
N GLY A 508 31.66 3.29 26.75
CA GLY A 508 31.07 4.19 27.75
C GLY A 508 29.83 3.60 28.43
N GLY A 509 29.93 2.36 28.93
CA GLY A 509 28.87 1.69 29.68
C GLY A 509 28.06 0.72 28.81
N ALA A 510 27.85 -0.48 29.33
CA ALA A 510 26.94 -1.44 28.74
C ALA A 510 25.54 -0.81 28.66
N GLN A 511 25.16 -0.34 27.47
CA GLN A 511 23.75 -0.30 27.13
C GLN A 511 23.35 -1.76 26.99
N GLU A 512 22.57 -2.24 27.97
CA GLU A 512 21.69 -3.36 27.75
C GLU A 512 21.03 -3.14 26.39
N SER A 513 21.10 -4.16 25.53
CA SER A 513 20.23 -4.23 24.37
C SER A 513 18.84 -3.80 24.84
N ASP A 514 18.20 -2.85 24.14
CA ASP A 514 16.75 -2.76 24.18
C ASP A 514 16.27 -4.17 23.81
N GLU A 515 16.07 -4.99 24.83
CA GLU A 515 15.13 -6.08 24.82
C GLU A 515 13.88 -5.44 24.24
N GLU A 516 13.30 -6.07 23.22
CA GLU A 516 11.93 -5.80 22.80
C GLU A 516 11.02 -6.07 24.02
N LEU A 517 10.99 -5.12 24.96
CA LEU A 517 10.08 -5.05 26.06
C LEU A 517 8.80 -4.44 25.51
N GLY A 518 7.97 -5.33 24.96
CA GLY A 518 6.52 -5.17 24.95
C GLY A 518 5.96 -4.11 24.02
N GLU A 519 6.03 -4.33 22.71
CA GLU A 519 5.06 -3.77 21.76
C GLU A 519 4.74 -4.80 20.66
N ASP A 520 4.41 -6.04 21.05
CA ASP A 520 3.77 -7.04 20.17
C ASP A 520 2.58 -7.74 20.88
N ALA A 521 2.09 -7.19 22.00
CA ALA A 521 0.93 -7.73 22.73
C ALA A 521 -0.40 -7.03 22.44
N ASP A 522 -0.41 -5.83 21.84
CA ASP A 522 -1.64 -5.03 21.70
C ASP A 522 -2.36 -5.18 20.35
N ALA A 523 -2.19 -6.32 19.67
CA ALA A 523 -3.04 -6.67 18.53
C ALA A 523 -4.10 -7.74 18.87
N ALA A 524 -4.04 -8.38 20.03
CA ALA A 524 -5.02 -9.39 20.44
C ALA A 524 -4.95 -9.72 21.95
N ASP A 525 -5.47 -8.83 22.81
CA ASP A 525 -6.09 -9.22 24.10
C ASP A 525 -6.57 -7.94 24.83
N GLU A 526 -7.82 -7.55 24.61
CA GLU A 526 -8.53 -6.81 25.66
C GLU A 526 -9.06 -7.83 26.66
N ALA A 527 -8.55 -7.77 27.89
CA ALA A 527 -8.89 -8.66 28.98
C ALA A 527 -10.40 -8.65 29.27
N GLU A 528 -11.00 -9.85 29.29
CA GLU A 528 -12.32 -10.08 29.85
C GLU A 528 -12.26 -9.91 31.38
N ASP A 529 -12.82 -8.81 31.89
CA ASP A 529 -13.11 -8.67 33.32
C ASP A 529 -14.40 -9.43 33.65
N MET A 530 -14.25 -10.71 34.00
CA MET A 530 -15.32 -11.58 34.47
C MET A 530 -15.51 -11.44 35.99
N CYS A 531 -16.29 -10.44 36.42
CA CYS A 531 -16.90 -10.46 37.76
C CYS A 531 -18.22 -11.25 37.71
N GLY A 532 -18.17 -12.54 38.07
CA GLY A 532 -19.35 -13.37 38.32
C GLY A 532 -20.00 -13.09 39.69
N PRO A 533 -21.31 -13.32 39.86
CA PRO A 533 -22.04 -12.97 41.08
C PRO A 533 -21.99 -14.11 42.11
N GLU A 534 -21.61 -13.80 43.36
CA GLU A 534 -21.90 -14.69 44.49
C GLU A 534 -23.28 -14.39 45.07
N SER A 535 -24.08 -15.45 45.15
CA SER A 535 -25.40 -15.49 45.78
C SER A 535 -25.30 -15.44 47.30
N GLY A 536 -26.00 -14.51 47.94
CA GLY A 536 -26.27 -14.50 49.38
C GLY A 536 -27.60 -13.80 49.68
N ALA A 537 -28.53 -14.51 50.32
CA ALA A 537 -29.92 -14.13 50.59
C ALA A 537 -30.06 -13.08 51.73
N PRO A 538 -31.26 -12.55 52.04
CA PRO A 538 -31.49 -11.15 52.37
C PRO A 538 -31.76 -10.85 53.87
N ALA A 539 -31.65 -9.58 54.27
CA ALA A 539 -32.58 -8.85 55.15
C ALA A 539 -31.98 -7.52 55.66
N GLY A 540 -32.82 -6.47 55.78
CA GLY A 540 -32.67 -5.47 56.84
C GLY A 540 -32.50 -4.00 56.42
N GLN A 541 -33.63 -3.30 56.30
CA GLN A 541 -33.92 -1.96 56.83
C GLN A 541 -32.96 -0.77 56.58
N GLY A 542 -33.52 0.29 55.99
CA GLY A 542 -33.46 1.62 56.63
C GLY A 542 -32.87 2.80 55.85
N LEU A 543 -33.78 3.66 55.36
CA LEU A 543 -33.75 5.14 55.45
C LEU A 543 -32.74 5.97 54.61
N GLY A 544 -33.29 6.82 53.73
CA GLY A 544 -33.12 8.28 53.82
C GLY A 544 -32.49 9.00 52.60
N VAL A 545 -33.28 9.55 51.66
CA VAL A 545 -33.65 10.98 51.40
C VAL A 545 -32.60 11.88 50.68
N THR A 546 -33.12 12.71 49.76
CA THR A 546 -32.64 13.96 49.10
C THR A 546 -31.70 13.76 47.90
N VAL A 547 -32.08 14.02 46.63
CA VAL A 547 -32.59 15.23 45.94
C VAL A 547 -31.64 16.42 46.03
N ASP A 548 -30.91 16.71 44.94
CA ASP A 548 -30.89 18.07 44.38
C ASP A 548 -30.51 18.10 42.90
N ALA A 549 -31.10 19.06 42.19
CA ALA A 549 -30.94 19.35 40.77
C ALA A 549 -30.14 20.64 40.60
N GLY A 550 -29.31 20.76 39.56
CA GLY A 550 -28.76 22.06 39.18
C GLY A 550 -27.47 22.03 38.35
N ILE A 551 -27.64 22.05 37.03
CA ILE A 551 -27.01 22.98 36.05
C ILE A 551 -25.51 23.28 36.23
N LEU A 552 -24.69 22.92 35.23
CA LEU A 552 -23.77 23.84 34.53
C LEU A 552 -23.05 23.14 33.35
N SER A 553 -23.31 23.69 32.15
CA SER A 553 -22.45 23.85 30.95
C SER A 553 -21.15 23.05 30.80
N HIS A 554 -20.98 22.39 29.64
CA HIS A 554 -19.72 22.51 28.88
C HIS A 554 -19.93 22.24 27.38
N ASP A 555 -19.51 23.22 26.58
CA ASP A 555 -19.37 23.20 25.12
C ASP A 555 -18.29 22.21 24.65
N ASP A 556 -18.60 21.56 23.52
CA ASP A 556 -17.82 21.29 22.31
C ASP A 556 -16.34 20.91 22.39
N THR A 557 -16.00 19.75 21.81
CA THR A 557 -15.21 19.72 20.56
C THR A 557 -15.19 18.33 19.92
N ASP A 558 -15.47 18.34 18.63
CA ASP A 558 -15.68 17.22 17.72
C ASP A 558 -14.44 16.35 17.50
N ALA A 559 -14.65 15.03 17.45
CA ALA A 559 -13.73 14.07 16.86
C ALA A 559 -14.41 13.50 15.61
N GLU A 560 -14.11 14.11 14.46
CA GLU A 560 -14.53 13.60 13.16
C GLU A 560 -13.87 12.25 12.87
N GLY A 561 -14.71 11.27 12.54
CA GLY A 561 -14.30 9.96 12.07
C GLY A 561 -13.75 10.04 10.65
N SER A 562 -12.49 9.62 10.48
CA SER A 562 -11.94 9.32 9.17
C SER A 562 -12.53 8.02 8.66
N THR A 563 -13.25 8.08 7.55
CA THR A 563 -13.69 6.94 6.76
C THR A 563 -12.45 6.26 6.14
N ASP A 564 -12.20 5.01 6.50
CA ASP A 564 -11.21 4.17 5.84
C ASP A 564 -11.71 3.83 4.43
N SER A 565 -11.15 4.51 3.43
CA SER A 565 -11.30 4.16 2.02
C SER A 565 -10.52 2.89 1.73
N MET A 566 -11.24 1.87 1.26
CA MET A 566 -10.77 0.55 0.85
C MET A 566 -9.59 0.61 -0.14
N ASP A 567 -8.67 -0.34 0.05
CA ASP A 567 -7.53 -0.65 -0.80
C ASP A 567 -8.02 -1.22 -2.16
N PRO A 568 -7.71 -0.60 -3.32
CA PRO A 568 -8.22 -1.03 -4.62
C PRO A 568 -7.61 -2.34 -5.16
N ASP A 569 -6.62 -2.92 -4.47
CA ASP A 569 -6.02 -4.21 -4.82
C ASP A 569 -6.76 -5.43 -4.25
N ALA A 570 -7.87 -5.22 -3.52
CA ALA A 570 -8.91 -6.22 -3.33
C ALA A 570 -9.92 -6.06 -4.47
N GLU A 571 -9.97 -7.03 -5.40
CA GLU A 571 -10.81 -7.00 -6.60
C GLU A 571 -12.19 -6.33 -6.39
N GLY A 572 -12.38 -5.12 -6.93
CA GLY A 572 -13.72 -4.52 -7.03
C GLY A 572 -13.81 -3.00 -6.94
N SER A 573 -13.44 -2.30 -8.00
CA SER A 573 -13.87 -0.93 -8.36
C SER A 573 -15.22 -0.52 -7.77
N THR A 574 -15.20 0.47 -6.89
CA THR A 574 -16.36 1.24 -6.45
C THR A 574 -16.22 2.67 -6.98
N ASP A 575 -16.93 2.96 -8.08
CA ASP A 575 -17.16 4.34 -8.50
C ASP A 575 -18.21 4.97 -7.57
N SER A 576 -17.89 6.15 -7.05
CA SER A 576 -18.78 6.97 -6.25
C SER A 576 -19.92 7.56 -7.10
N MET A 577 -21.17 7.41 -6.66
CA MET A 577 -22.25 8.32 -7.05
C MET A 577 -22.91 8.90 -5.79
N TYR A 578 -22.61 10.16 -5.51
CA TYR A 578 -23.52 11.07 -4.83
C TYR A 578 -24.15 11.93 -5.94
N GLU A 579 -25.38 11.64 -6.34
CA GLU A 579 -26.22 12.63 -7.00
C GLU A 579 -27.08 13.31 -5.94
N CYS A 580 -26.89 14.62 -5.85
CA CYS A 580 -27.64 15.53 -5.01
C CYS A 580 -28.99 15.80 -5.70
N SER A 581 -30.09 15.36 -5.08
CA SER A 581 -31.42 15.85 -5.42
C SER A 581 -31.51 17.32 -5.04
N GLN A 582 -31.63 18.20 -6.04
CA GLN A 582 -32.08 19.57 -5.85
C GLN A 582 -33.60 19.58 -6.02
N ASP A 583 -34.26 20.03 -4.95
CA ASP A 583 -35.66 20.43 -4.94
C ASP A 583 -35.80 21.72 -5.77
N ASP A 584 -36.62 21.68 -6.82
CA ASP A 584 -37.20 22.85 -7.46
C ASP A 584 -38.70 22.86 -7.14
N GLU A 585 -39.06 23.53 -6.05
CA GLU A 585 -40.39 24.11 -5.84
C GLU A 585 -40.33 25.56 -6.36
N ASP A 586 -41.10 25.84 -7.42
CA ASP A 586 -41.84 27.10 -7.66
C ASP A 586 -42.13 27.24 -9.17
N GLU A 587 -43.37 26.95 -9.57
CA GLU A 587 -44.07 27.75 -10.58
C GLU A 587 -45.59 27.49 -10.47
N GLU A 588 -46.28 28.50 -9.93
CA GLU A 588 -47.74 28.66 -9.93
C GLU A 588 -48.27 28.69 -11.37
N GLU A 589 -49.31 27.92 -11.68
CA GLU A 589 -50.26 28.32 -12.73
C GLU A 589 -51.69 27.91 -12.41
N ASP A 590 -52.49 28.95 -12.25
CA ASP A 590 -53.90 29.03 -11.86
C ASP A 590 -54.79 28.62 -13.05
N TYR A 591 -55.57 27.53 -12.92
CA TYR A 591 -56.62 27.20 -13.89
C TYR A 591 -57.96 26.91 -13.21
N LEU A 592 -58.84 27.91 -13.39
CA LEU A 592 -60.26 27.96 -13.08
C LEU A 592 -61.07 26.77 -13.60
N ALA A 593 -62.02 26.38 -12.75
CA ALA A 593 -63.13 25.48 -13.01
C ALA A 593 -63.98 25.88 -14.23
N HIS A 594 -64.50 24.88 -14.97
CA HIS A 594 -65.93 24.78 -15.23
C HIS A 594 -66.36 23.43 -15.86
N LEU A 595 -67.40 22.86 -15.22
CA LEU A 595 -68.51 22.07 -15.77
C LEU A 595 -68.33 20.55 -15.99
N GLY A 596 -69.07 19.79 -15.18
CA GLY A 596 -70.24 19.09 -15.73
C GLY A 596 -70.33 17.57 -15.56
N HIS A 597 -71.02 17.17 -14.49
CA HIS A 597 -72.06 16.12 -14.42
C HIS A 597 -71.73 14.62 -14.61
N ASP A 598 -72.27 13.89 -13.61
CA ASP A 598 -72.87 12.55 -13.62
C ASP A 598 -72.02 11.28 -13.61
N GLY A 599 -72.26 10.48 -12.54
CA GLY A 599 -72.76 9.12 -12.72
C GLY A 599 -71.94 7.99 -12.11
N ASP A 600 -72.27 7.67 -10.85
CA ASP A 600 -72.49 6.34 -10.26
C ASP A 600 -71.66 5.09 -10.62
N ALA A 601 -71.37 4.36 -9.53
CA ALA A 601 -71.40 2.90 -9.34
C ALA A 601 -70.10 2.07 -9.50
N ASP A 602 -69.66 1.57 -8.34
CA ASP A 602 -69.32 0.16 -8.00
C ASP A 602 -68.71 -0.74 -9.10
N GLU A 603 -67.43 -1.12 -8.93
CA GLU A 603 -66.96 -2.47 -8.55
C GLU A 603 -65.46 -2.47 -8.20
#